data_AF-A0A1Q3HVT5-F1
#
_entry.id   AF-A0A1Q3HVT5-F1
#
_cell.length_a   1.000
_cell.length_b   1.000
_cell.length_c   1.000
_cell.angle_alpha   90.00
_cell.angle_beta   90.00
_cell.angle_gamma   90.00
#
_symmetry.space_group_name_H-M   'P 1'
#
loop_
_entity.id
_entity.type
_entity.pdbx_description
1 polymer ?
#
loop_
_entity_poly.entity_id
_entity_poly.type
_entity_poly.pdbx_seq_one_letter_code
_entity_poly.pdbx_strand_id
1 'polypeptide(L)'
;MGKLRGISGPGFTPPARSLDQKPVTVYRVEGPDNQRVSINPQGNAHVSKSFDSATNESKPGLYKKPMEYQDRAFLNFGDRVRAEEFLAVRHDQGHRQTVMKAFDVPHDTFEQVRKSSVPESAARVPGNEHRPIRVDVNKGDNQFGLNWKSLQLVNSTAIPGSGRVVQQKPDMLMHPDVSAAFQDLFKP
;
A
#
# COMPACT_ATOMS: atom_id res chain seq x y z
N MET A 1 4.85 -46.24 -24.08
CA MET A 1 5.91 -45.43 -23.44
C MET A 1 5.94 -44.05 -24.08
N GLY A 2 5.28 -43.05 -23.49
CA GLY A 2 5.31 -41.66 -23.95
C GLY A 2 6.04 -40.80 -22.91
N LYS A 3 7.19 -40.22 -23.28
CA LYS A 3 7.95 -39.30 -22.41
C LYS A 3 7.30 -37.91 -22.45
N LEU A 4 6.77 -37.48 -21.30
CA LEU A 4 6.39 -36.09 -21.03
C LEU A 4 7.67 -35.24 -20.98
N ARG A 5 7.80 -34.27 -21.88
CA ARG A 5 8.81 -33.21 -21.80
C ARG A 5 8.30 -32.14 -20.85
N GLY A 6 8.89 -32.06 -19.66
CA GLY A 6 8.71 -30.95 -18.74
C GLY A 6 9.37 -29.70 -19.30
N ILE A 7 8.57 -28.67 -19.57
CA ILE A 7 9.03 -27.31 -19.84
C ILE A 7 9.30 -26.63 -18.51
N SER A 8 10.57 -26.63 -18.08
CA SER A 8 11.06 -25.78 -17.00
C SER A 8 11.07 -24.33 -17.48
N GLY A 9 10.10 -23.53 -17.05
CA GLY A 9 10.13 -22.07 -17.23
C GLY A 9 11.32 -21.45 -16.47
N PRO A 10 11.83 -20.28 -16.90
CA PRO A 10 12.95 -19.62 -16.24
C PRO A 10 12.55 -19.27 -14.80
N GLY A 11 13.25 -19.85 -13.83
CA GLY A 11 13.08 -19.56 -12.42
C GLY A 11 13.40 -18.10 -12.15
N PHE A 12 12.42 -17.36 -11.62
CA PHE A 12 12.65 -16.06 -11.04
C PHE A 12 13.55 -16.25 -9.81
N THR A 13 14.84 -15.99 -9.97
CA THR A 13 15.77 -15.90 -8.85
C THR A 13 15.65 -14.48 -8.34
N PRO A 14 15.10 -14.23 -7.13
CA PRO A 14 15.09 -12.89 -6.58
C PRO A 14 16.53 -12.38 -6.47
N PRO A 15 16.80 -11.10 -6.80
CA PRO A 15 18.14 -10.54 -6.63
C PRO A 15 18.58 -10.71 -5.17
N ALA A 16 19.86 -11.04 -4.98
CA ALA A 16 20.47 -11.11 -3.67
C ALA A 16 20.22 -9.79 -2.93
N ARG A 17 19.68 -9.87 -1.71
CA ARG A 17 19.45 -8.73 -0.83
C ARG A 17 20.75 -7.92 -0.74
N SER A 18 20.74 -6.65 -1.17
CA SER A 18 21.76 -5.69 -0.75
C SER A 18 21.63 -5.56 0.78
N LEU A 19 22.48 -6.28 1.53
CA LEU A 19 22.42 -6.35 3.00
C LEU A 19 22.80 -5.03 3.68
N ASP A 20 23.35 -4.08 2.93
CA ASP A 20 23.89 -2.83 3.46
C ASP A 20 22.86 -1.68 3.48
N GLN A 21 21.69 -1.85 2.88
CA GLN A 21 20.66 -0.82 2.83
C GLN A 21 19.49 -1.14 3.75
N LYS A 22 19.16 -0.19 4.64
CA LYS A 22 18.03 -0.32 5.56
C LYS A 22 16.71 -0.53 4.78
N PRO A 23 15.83 -1.44 5.24
CA PRO A 23 14.50 -1.59 4.68
C PRO A 23 13.74 -0.26 4.65
N VAL A 24 12.83 -0.14 3.68
CA VAL A 24 11.93 1.02 3.55
C VAL A 24 10.57 0.62 4.07
N THR A 25 10.04 1.37 5.04
CA THR A 25 8.67 1.17 5.50
C THR A 25 7.69 1.74 4.48
N VAL A 26 6.72 0.92 4.09
CA VAL A 26 5.59 1.28 3.25
C VAL A 26 4.41 1.61 4.15
N TYR A 27 3.74 2.72 3.87
CA TYR A 27 2.55 3.18 4.58
C TYR A 27 1.33 3.23 3.66
N ARG A 28 0.17 2.88 4.23
CA ARG A 28 -1.15 2.97 3.59
C ARG A 28 -2.17 3.46 4.61
N VAL A 29 -2.84 4.56 4.29
CA VAL A 29 -3.98 5.08 5.05
C VAL A 29 -5.25 4.61 4.36
N GLU A 30 -6.10 3.87 5.06
CA GLU A 30 -7.32 3.30 4.49
C GLU A 30 -8.43 3.09 5.52
N GLY A 31 -9.66 3.32 5.09
CA GLY A 31 -10.88 3.02 5.84
C GLY A 31 -11.61 1.79 5.27
N PRO A 32 -12.76 1.43 5.86
CA PRO A 32 -13.53 0.24 5.49
C PRO A 32 -13.81 0.11 3.98
N ASP A 33 -14.12 1.23 3.31
CA ASP A 33 -14.54 1.25 1.91
C ASP A 33 -13.36 1.18 0.91
N ASN A 34 -12.12 1.35 1.38
CA ASN A 34 -10.93 1.43 0.52
C ASN A 34 -9.76 0.59 1.03
N GLN A 35 -10.07 -0.56 1.66
CA GLN A 35 -9.06 -1.50 2.10
C GLN A 35 -8.32 -2.11 0.91
N ARG A 36 -6.99 -2.03 0.94
CA ARG A 36 -6.07 -2.55 -0.08
C ARG A 36 -4.90 -3.30 0.54
N VAL A 37 -4.59 -3.10 1.81
CA VAL A 37 -3.49 -3.79 2.50
C VAL A 37 -4.06 -4.73 3.55
N SER A 38 -3.93 -6.03 3.34
CA SER A 38 -4.28 -7.06 4.34
C SER A 38 -3.04 -7.41 5.14
N ILE A 39 -3.17 -7.56 6.46
CA ILE A 39 -2.10 -7.99 7.35
C ILE A 39 -2.66 -9.15 8.17
N ASN A 40 -2.00 -10.31 8.11
CA ASN A 40 -2.43 -11.49 8.86
C ASN A 40 -1.85 -11.47 10.30
N PRO A 41 -2.27 -12.38 11.19
CA PRO A 41 -1.75 -12.43 12.57
C PRO A 41 -0.24 -12.66 12.69
N GLN A 42 0.40 -13.22 11.67
CA GLN A 42 1.85 -13.40 11.61
C GLN A 42 2.59 -12.15 11.14
N GLY A 43 1.89 -11.03 10.88
CA GLY A 43 2.49 -9.80 10.37
C GLY A 43 2.85 -9.86 8.88
N ASN A 44 2.32 -10.82 8.12
CA ASN A 44 2.54 -10.84 6.68
C ASN A 44 1.56 -9.87 6.01
N ALA A 45 2.11 -8.90 5.29
CA ALA A 45 1.34 -7.92 4.53
C ALA A 45 1.12 -8.38 3.09
N HIS A 46 -0.05 -8.07 2.55
CA HIS A 46 -0.41 -8.30 1.16
C HIS A 46 -1.23 -7.13 0.61
N VAL A 47 -0.81 -6.57 -0.51
CA VAL A 47 -1.50 -5.49 -1.22
C VAL A 47 -2.40 -6.09 -2.31
N SER A 48 -3.70 -5.88 -2.23
CA SER A 48 -4.71 -6.66 -2.95
C SER A 48 -5.27 -6.03 -4.25
N LYS A 49 -5.01 -4.74 -4.57
CA LYS A 49 -5.44 -4.19 -5.87
C LYS A 49 -4.32 -3.60 -6.72
N SER A 50 -4.18 -4.17 -7.93
CA SER A 50 -4.46 -3.40 -9.14
C SER A 50 -5.67 -4.05 -9.80
N PHE A 51 -6.76 -3.33 -10.03
CA PHE A 51 -8.07 -3.92 -10.33
C PHE A 51 -8.60 -3.41 -11.65
N ASP A 52 -8.92 -4.27 -12.62
CA ASP A 52 -9.58 -3.81 -13.84
C ASP A 52 -11.07 -3.55 -13.52
N SER A 53 -11.41 -2.26 -13.36
CA SER A 53 -12.79 -1.84 -13.05
C SER A 53 -13.83 -2.26 -14.10
N ALA A 54 -13.43 -2.60 -15.32
CA ALA A 54 -14.35 -3.06 -16.35
C ALA A 54 -14.68 -4.55 -16.25
N THR A 55 -13.81 -5.37 -15.65
CA THR A 55 -13.96 -6.83 -15.61
C THR A 55 -14.14 -7.40 -14.21
N ASN A 56 -13.93 -6.58 -13.16
CA ASN A 56 -13.90 -7.04 -11.77
C ASN A 56 -12.83 -8.12 -11.54
N GLU A 57 -11.78 -8.17 -12.39
CA GLU A 57 -10.70 -9.15 -12.30
C GLU A 57 -9.38 -8.49 -11.86
N SER A 58 -8.56 -9.26 -11.13
CA SER A 58 -7.18 -8.91 -10.76
C SER A 58 -6.23 -9.92 -11.42
N LYS A 59 -6.11 -9.87 -12.76
CA LYS A 59 -5.26 -10.81 -13.51
C LYS A 59 -4.10 -10.10 -14.24
N PRO A 60 -2.89 -10.68 -14.26
CA PRO A 60 -1.75 -10.17 -15.03
C PRO A 60 -2.06 -10.07 -16.52
N GLY A 61 -1.59 -8.99 -17.18
CA GLY A 61 -1.47 -8.93 -18.64
C GLY A 61 -2.78 -8.82 -19.44
N LEU A 62 -3.92 -8.65 -18.76
CA LEU A 62 -5.24 -8.56 -19.37
C LEU A 62 -5.97 -7.28 -18.97
N TYR A 63 -5.26 -6.15 -18.93
CA TYR A 63 -5.99 -4.90 -18.87
C TYR A 63 -6.62 -4.66 -20.24
N LYS A 64 -7.95 -4.81 -20.33
CA LYS A 64 -8.67 -4.55 -21.59
C LYS A 64 -8.59 -3.08 -22.01
N LYS A 65 -8.26 -2.20 -21.06
CA LYS A 65 -8.08 -0.76 -21.19
C LYS A 65 -6.86 -0.30 -20.38
N PRO A 66 -6.32 0.91 -20.63
CA PRO A 66 -5.36 1.55 -19.72
C PRO A 66 -5.79 1.46 -18.25
N MET A 67 -4.84 1.25 -17.34
CA MET A 67 -5.14 1.26 -15.90
C MET A 67 -5.60 2.65 -15.48
N GLU A 68 -6.83 2.76 -15.00
CA GLU A 68 -7.35 4.01 -14.48
C GLU A 68 -6.72 4.37 -13.13
N TYR A 69 -6.84 5.63 -12.74
CA TYR A 69 -6.31 6.10 -11.44
C TYR A 69 -6.88 5.29 -10.27
N GLN A 70 -8.19 5.02 -10.28
CA GLN A 70 -8.90 4.23 -9.27
C GLN A 70 -8.50 2.76 -9.19
N ASP A 71 -7.86 2.26 -10.25
CA ASP A 71 -7.44 0.86 -10.39
C ASP A 71 -6.08 0.62 -9.71
N ARG A 72 -5.44 1.65 -9.15
CA ARG A 72 -4.09 1.62 -8.55
C ARG A 72 -4.14 1.49 -7.03
N ALA A 73 -3.18 0.75 -6.47
CA ALA A 73 -2.87 0.85 -5.04
C ALA A 73 -1.90 2.03 -4.82
N PHE A 74 -2.37 3.04 -4.09
CA PHE A 74 -1.52 4.17 -3.70
C PHE A 74 -0.79 3.86 -2.40
N LEU A 75 0.54 3.86 -2.46
CA LEU A 75 1.42 3.56 -1.33
C LEU A 75 2.42 4.69 -1.15
N ASN A 76 2.74 4.96 0.11
CA ASN A 76 3.79 5.90 0.52
C ASN A 76 5.00 5.07 0.98
N PHE A 77 6.21 5.40 0.50
CA PHE A 77 7.45 4.73 0.86
C PHE A 77 8.34 5.67 1.70
N GLY A 78 8.52 5.32 2.97
CA GLY A 78 9.47 5.96 3.88
C GLY A 78 9.02 7.28 4.50
N ASP A 79 7.89 7.86 4.08
CA ASP A 79 7.41 9.16 4.56
C ASP A 79 6.25 9.01 5.55
N ARG A 80 6.62 8.68 6.80
CA ARG A 80 5.67 8.49 7.89
C ARG A 80 4.85 9.76 8.18
N VAL A 81 5.50 10.93 8.21
CA VAL A 81 4.85 12.20 8.56
C VAL A 81 3.72 12.50 7.60
N ARG A 82 3.97 12.37 6.29
CA ARG A 82 2.93 12.56 5.26
C ARG A 82 1.76 11.59 5.41
N ALA A 83 2.02 10.35 5.82
CA ALA A 83 0.97 9.36 6.07
C ALA A 83 0.12 9.73 7.29
N GLU A 84 0.73 10.21 8.37
CA GLU A 84 0.04 10.69 9.58
C GLU A 84 -0.81 11.94 9.28
N GLU A 85 -0.29 12.90 8.52
CA GLU A 85 -1.05 14.06 8.04
C GLU A 85 -2.28 13.64 7.22
N PHE A 86 -2.11 12.69 6.29
CA PHE A 86 -3.23 12.22 5.49
C PHE A 86 -4.29 11.52 6.35
N LEU A 87 -3.87 10.73 7.34
CA LEU A 87 -4.80 10.12 8.29
C LEU A 87 -5.59 11.18 9.08
N ALA A 88 -4.92 12.23 9.58
CA ALA A 88 -5.57 13.34 10.28
C ALA A 88 -6.64 14.01 9.40
N VAL A 89 -6.30 14.33 8.15
CA VAL A 89 -7.26 14.89 7.17
C VAL A 89 -8.48 13.97 6.97
N ARG A 90 -8.28 12.65 6.85
CA ARG A 90 -9.39 11.69 6.70
C ARG A 90 -10.29 11.64 7.94
N HIS A 91 -9.70 11.75 9.12
CA HIS A 91 -10.43 11.79 10.38
C HIS A 91 -11.26 13.08 10.51
N ASP A 92 -10.73 14.22 10.10
CA ASP A 92 -11.44 15.51 10.12
C ASP A 92 -12.59 15.56 9.10
N GLN A 93 -12.46 14.81 8.00
CA GLN A 93 -13.54 14.56 7.04
C GLN A 93 -14.60 13.55 7.54
N GLY A 94 -14.53 13.09 8.79
CA GLY A 94 -15.50 12.18 9.38
C GLY A 94 -15.19 10.69 9.18
N HIS A 95 -14.13 10.32 8.47
CA HIS A 95 -13.75 8.91 8.27
C HIS A 95 -12.95 8.36 9.46
N ARG A 96 -13.53 8.41 10.66
CA ARG A 96 -12.88 8.04 11.94
C ARG A 96 -12.39 6.59 12.01
N GLN A 97 -12.97 5.70 11.22
CA GLN A 97 -12.55 4.28 11.11
C GLN A 97 -11.33 4.07 10.21
N THR A 98 -10.80 5.14 9.59
CA THR A 98 -9.57 5.07 8.81
C THR A 98 -8.39 4.75 9.72
N VAL A 99 -7.53 3.83 9.28
CA VAL A 99 -6.31 3.43 10.00
C VAL A 99 -5.09 3.63 9.10
N MET A 100 -3.92 3.72 9.74
CA MET A 100 -2.63 3.64 9.05
C MET A 100 -2.04 2.25 9.21
N LYS A 101 -1.81 1.55 8.10
CA LYS A 101 -1.11 0.28 8.02
C LYS A 101 0.31 0.51 7.52
N ALA A 102 1.23 -0.33 7.98
CA ALA A 102 2.59 -0.33 7.49
C ALA A 102 3.17 -1.75 7.40
N PHE A 103 4.18 -1.89 6.56
CA PHE A 103 5.02 -3.08 6.40
C PHE A 103 6.34 -2.67 5.75
N ASP A 104 7.36 -3.51 5.82
CA ASP A 104 8.69 -3.16 5.32
C ASP A 104 9.01 -3.93 4.03
N VAL A 105 9.71 -3.27 3.12
CA VAL A 105 10.27 -3.87 1.88
C VAL A 105 11.78 -3.62 1.81
N PRO A 106 12.55 -4.44 1.08
CA PRO A 106 13.95 -4.13 0.77
C PRO A 106 14.08 -2.77 0.09
N HIS A 107 15.19 -2.06 0.33
CA HIS A 107 15.45 -0.78 -0.33
C HIS A 107 15.43 -0.89 -1.86
N ASP A 108 15.96 -1.98 -2.41
CA ASP A 108 15.95 -2.27 -3.84
C ASP A 108 14.53 -2.35 -4.43
N THR A 109 13.55 -2.81 -3.65
CA THR A 109 12.14 -2.83 -4.07
C THR A 109 11.63 -1.40 -4.25
N PHE A 110 11.89 -0.53 -3.28
CA PHE A 110 11.54 0.90 -3.37
C PHE A 110 12.21 1.56 -4.58
N GLU A 111 13.51 1.35 -4.77
CA GLU A 111 14.26 1.94 -5.88
C GLU A 111 13.75 1.48 -7.25
N GLN A 112 13.36 0.22 -7.40
CA GLN A 112 12.76 -0.29 -8.65
C GLN A 112 11.40 0.35 -8.96
N VAL A 113 10.56 0.54 -7.94
CA VAL A 113 9.29 1.27 -8.09
C VAL A 113 9.56 2.72 -8.48
N ARG A 114 10.46 3.40 -7.78
CA ARG A 114 10.81 4.80 -8.02
C ARG A 114 11.34 5.03 -9.43
N LYS A 115 12.30 4.20 -9.88
CA LYS A 115 12.92 4.29 -11.22
C LYS A 115 11.95 3.98 -12.35
N SER A 116 11.01 3.05 -12.15
CA SER A 116 10.04 2.69 -13.19
C SER A 116 8.85 3.65 -13.26
N SER A 117 8.63 4.47 -12.23
CA SER A 117 7.52 5.42 -12.15
C SER A 117 7.62 6.59 -13.13
N VAL A 118 6.46 7.07 -13.56
CA VAL A 118 6.31 8.29 -14.39
C VAL A 118 5.49 9.34 -13.65
N PRO A 119 5.62 10.63 -14.01
CA PRO A 119 4.68 11.65 -13.57
C PRO A 119 3.24 11.28 -13.98
N GLU A 120 2.25 11.66 -13.17
CA GLU A 120 0.84 11.38 -13.47
C GLU A 120 0.40 11.95 -14.83
N SER A 121 0.88 13.14 -15.20
CA SER A 121 0.62 13.74 -16.51
C SER A 121 1.11 12.89 -17.69
N ALA A 122 2.16 12.09 -17.49
CA ALA A 122 2.71 11.20 -18.50
C ALA A 122 2.01 9.83 -18.55
N ALA A 123 1.12 9.53 -17.59
CA ALA A 123 0.44 8.24 -17.50
C ALA A 123 -0.55 8.00 -18.64
N ARG A 124 -1.06 9.07 -19.27
CA ARG A 124 -1.97 9.02 -20.43
C ARG A 124 -1.24 8.96 -21.78
N VAL A 125 0.08 9.07 -21.78
CA VAL A 125 0.88 9.00 -23.02
C VAL A 125 0.95 7.54 -23.47
N PRO A 126 0.69 7.26 -24.77
CA PRO A 126 0.84 5.92 -25.34
C PRO A 126 2.15 5.24 -24.96
N GLY A 127 2.06 4.06 -24.35
CA GLY A 127 3.19 3.26 -23.85
C GLY A 127 3.52 3.44 -22.36
N ASN A 128 2.95 4.43 -21.68
CA ASN A 128 3.15 4.66 -20.25
C ASN A 128 1.97 4.21 -19.36
N GLU A 129 0.86 3.79 -19.94
CA GLU A 129 -0.40 3.48 -19.24
C GLU A 129 -0.23 2.41 -18.17
N HIS A 130 0.71 1.49 -18.40
CA HIS A 130 0.99 0.39 -17.52
C HIS A 130 2.07 0.71 -16.49
N ARG A 131 2.66 1.90 -16.46
CA ARG A 131 3.74 2.24 -15.53
C ARG A 131 3.18 2.69 -14.17
N PRO A 132 3.90 2.49 -13.05
CA PRO A 132 3.52 3.14 -11.81
C PRO A 132 3.59 4.67 -11.96
N ILE A 133 2.75 5.38 -11.23
CA ILE A 133 2.68 6.85 -11.30
C ILE A 133 3.17 7.47 -10.01
N ARG A 134 3.82 8.63 -10.09
CA ARG A 134 4.09 9.49 -8.93
C ARG A 134 2.86 10.34 -8.67
N VAL A 135 2.40 10.38 -7.42
CA VAL A 135 1.24 11.18 -7.00
C VAL A 135 1.61 12.11 -5.86
N ASP A 136 0.80 13.16 -5.65
CA ASP A 136 1.00 14.11 -4.54
C ASP A 136 2.45 14.62 -4.44
N VAL A 137 3.15 14.79 -5.58
CA VAL A 137 4.59 15.13 -5.64
C VAL A 137 4.93 16.48 -5.00
N ASN A 138 3.92 17.34 -4.82
CA ASN A 138 4.02 18.61 -4.08
C ASN A 138 3.91 18.44 -2.56
N LYS A 139 3.53 17.26 -2.07
CA LYS A 139 3.37 16.93 -0.64
C LYS A 139 4.42 15.94 -0.15
N GLY A 140 5.08 15.20 -1.04
CA GLY A 140 6.15 14.26 -0.69
C GLY A 140 6.64 13.46 -1.89
N ASP A 141 7.92 13.05 -1.86
CA ASP A 141 8.64 12.52 -3.03
C ASP A 141 8.37 11.04 -3.36
N ASN A 142 7.83 10.27 -2.41
CA ASN A 142 7.80 8.81 -2.45
C ASN A 142 6.39 8.22 -2.39
N GLN A 143 5.44 8.90 -3.03
CA GLN A 143 4.04 8.48 -3.11
C GLN A 143 3.76 7.94 -4.52
N PHE A 144 3.35 6.68 -4.61
CA PHE A 144 3.19 6.00 -5.89
C PHE A 144 1.83 5.30 -6.03
N GLY A 145 1.21 5.44 -7.20
CA GLY A 145 0.11 4.58 -7.66
C GLY A 145 0.66 3.38 -8.44
N LEU A 146 0.65 2.20 -7.82
CA LEU A 146 1.29 1.01 -8.38
C LEU A 146 0.50 0.37 -9.53
N ASN A 147 1.24 -0.13 -10.52
CA ASN A 147 0.73 -1.10 -11.50
C ASN A 147 0.82 -2.53 -10.95
N TRP A 148 0.28 -3.52 -11.68
CA TRP A 148 0.36 -4.93 -11.28
C TRP A 148 1.79 -5.42 -11.06
N LYS A 149 2.72 -5.17 -11.99
CA LYS A 149 4.11 -5.67 -11.87
C LYS A 149 4.80 -5.15 -10.62
N SER A 150 4.61 -3.87 -10.29
CA SER A 150 5.17 -3.27 -9.06
C SER A 150 4.48 -3.80 -7.81
N LEU A 151 3.17 -4.02 -7.87
CA LEU A 151 2.43 -4.64 -6.76
C LEU A 151 2.88 -6.08 -6.51
N GLN A 152 3.12 -6.87 -7.57
CA GLN A 152 3.71 -8.20 -7.45
C GLN A 152 5.09 -8.14 -6.84
N LEU A 153 5.94 -7.21 -7.27
CA LEU A 153 7.26 -7.00 -6.69
C LEU A 153 7.17 -6.66 -5.20
N VAL A 154 6.30 -5.71 -4.83
CA VAL A 154 6.06 -5.35 -3.42
C VAL A 154 5.59 -6.54 -2.62
N ASN A 155 4.60 -7.30 -3.11
CA ASN A 155 4.07 -8.47 -2.40
C ASN A 155 5.07 -9.63 -2.29
N SER A 156 5.90 -9.88 -3.32
CA SER A 156 6.87 -10.98 -3.30
C SER A 156 8.12 -10.66 -2.49
N THR A 157 8.39 -9.37 -2.24
CA THR A 157 9.58 -8.91 -1.51
C THR A 157 9.25 -8.33 -0.14
N ALA A 158 7.98 -8.12 0.21
CA ALA A 158 7.55 -7.70 1.53
C ALA A 158 8.19 -8.58 2.60
N ILE A 159 8.80 -7.94 3.60
CA ILE A 159 9.53 -8.63 4.65
C ILE A 159 8.49 -9.35 5.53
N PRO A 160 8.55 -10.70 5.64
CA PRO A 160 7.61 -11.44 6.47
C PRO A 160 7.62 -10.95 7.92
N GLY A 161 6.45 -10.87 8.54
CA GLY A 161 6.30 -10.39 9.92
C GLY A 161 6.44 -8.89 10.16
N SER A 162 6.69 -8.08 9.12
CA SER A 162 6.85 -6.62 9.27
C SER A 162 5.52 -5.85 9.34
N GLY A 163 4.42 -6.47 8.91
CA GLY A 163 3.10 -5.88 8.83
C GLY A 163 2.52 -5.50 10.19
N ARG A 164 2.06 -4.25 10.30
CA ARG A 164 1.51 -3.65 11.53
C ARG A 164 0.49 -2.55 11.24
N VAL A 165 -0.45 -2.35 12.16
CA VAL A 165 -1.29 -1.14 12.21
C VAL A 165 -0.56 -0.13 13.10
N VAL A 166 -0.20 1.03 12.55
CA VAL A 166 0.71 2.00 13.20
C VAL A 166 -0.03 3.08 13.98
N GLN A 167 -1.32 3.30 13.68
CA GLN A 167 -2.13 4.28 14.39
C GLN A 167 -3.60 3.83 14.41
N GLN A 168 -4.03 3.26 15.53
CA GLN A 168 -5.27 3.72 16.14
C GLN A 168 -4.83 4.92 16.97
N LYS A 169 -5.55 6.06 16.96
CA LYS A 169 -5.35 6.99 18.07
C LYS A 169 -5.59 6.17 19.35
N PRO A 170 -4.66 6.12 20.33
CA PRO A 170 -5.10 5.85 21.70
C PRO A 170 -6.13 6.94 21.98
N ASP A 171 -7.23 6.57 22.62
CA ASP A 171 -8.32 7.43 23.08
C ASP A 171 -8.15 8.91 22.74
N MET A 172 -9.13 9.46 22.01
CA MET A 172 -9.46 10.86 22.25
C MET A 172 -9.44 11.05 23.75
N LEU A 173 -8.49 11.84 24.22
CA LEU A 173 -8.54 12.49 25.52
C LEU A 173 -9.99 12.89 25.72
N MET A 174 -10.71 12.07 26.48
CA MET A 174 -11.87 12.53 27.21
C MET A 174 -11.33 13.73 27.94
N HIS A 175 -11.82 14.91 27.57
CA HIS A 175 -11.59 16.10 28.37
C HIS A 175 -11.90 15.69 29.82
N PRO A 176 -11.05 15.99 30.81
CA PRO A 176 -11.28 15.58 32.20
C PRO A 176 -12.66 16.03 32.72
N ASP A 177 -13.29 17.00 32.06
CA ASP A 177 -14.63 17.51 32.38
C ASP A 177 -15.80 16.61 31.94
N VAL A 178 -15.59 15.60 31.08
CA VAL A 178 -16.67 14.64 30.68
C VAL A 178 -16.67 13.39 31.57
N SER A 179 -15.55 13.11 32.27
CA SER A 179 -15.45 11.94 33.17
C SER A 179 -16.28 12.09 34.45
N ALA A 180 -16.60 13.31 34.87
CA ALA A 180 -17.38 13.54 36.09
C ALA A 180 -18.86 13.21 35.90
N ALA A 181 -19.42 13.48 34.71
CA ALA A 181 -20.85 13.28 34.44
C ALA A 181 -21.26 11.80 34.30
N PHE A 182 -20.33 10.90 33.96
CA PHE A 182 -20.60 9.46 33.85
C PHE A 182 -20.47 8.70 35.18
N GLN A 183 -19.77 9.26 36.17
CA GLN A 183 -19.58 8.65 37.49
C GLN A 183 -20.80 8.83 38.42
N ASP A 184 -21.69 9.78 38.12
CA ASP A 184 -22.93 10.01 38.89
C ASP A 184 -24.10 9.11 38.46
N LEU A 185 -23.96 8.34 37.38
CA LEU A 185 -24.96 7.37 36.94
C LEU A 185 -24.87 6.00 37.66
N PHE A 186 -23.88 5.82 38.55
CA PHE A 186 -23.64 4.55 39.26
C PHE A 186 -23.26 4.72 40.75
N LYS A 187 -23.60 5.84 41.40
CA LYS A 187 -23.61 5.89 42.86
C LYS A 187 -24.92 5.29 43.39
N PRO A 188 -24.89 4.49 44.46
CA PRO A 188 -26.07 3.80 45.01
C PRO A 188 -27.11 4.77 45.57
#